data_AF-A0A2M8JWD2-F1
#
_entry.id   AF-A0A2M8JWD2-F1
#
_cell.length_a   1.000
_cell.length_b   1.000
_cell.length_c   1.000
_cell.angle_alpha   90.00
_cell.angle_beta   90.00
_cell.angle_gamma   90.00
#
_symmetry.space_group_name_H-M   'P 1'
#
loop_
_entity.id
_entity.type
_entity.pdbx_description
1 polymer ?
#
loop_
_entity_poly.entity_id
_entity_poly.type
_entity_poly.pdbx_seq_one_letter_code
_entity_poly.pdbx_strand_id
1 'polypeptide(L)'
;MKENFSDKNGRGLEYIIVDSICKTFNVKLTNAAVRDQERDKVKFDNLNDSLKFNFKNASTKIVEWLEGKFSLKNIPLIIVDRISDMASAKGDVTDIRIIFGDSEINLSIKHNHSALKHQRPGALPQQIGLVKSDLRSTRYRSDYQLIIANFIREAKRNFPGVTLFNEIKNTDPDYINEKLYSPVCYLVSNFLNENNHESAADFFSFLVGNLSFFKIIVTSEQIRIIEFNDIPKPNSFTSEVVGDSYVHLEFSNGWVIIMRLHTASSRLNTGSLKFDTQPYKIAVNEVVIKK
;
A
#
# COMPACT_ATOMS: atom_id res chain seq x y z
N MET A 1 9.04 17.78 -14.09
CA MET A 1 8.59 16.69 -13.20
C MET A 1 7.13 16.93 -12.87
N LYS A 2 6.20 16.03 -13.24
CA LYS A 2 4.82 16.14 -12.78
C LYS A 2 4.84 15.85 -11.27
N GLU A 3 4.57 16.87 -10.47
CA GLU A 3 4.44 16.71 -9.01
C GLU A 3 3.33 15.70 -8.71
N ASN A 4 3.58 14.80 -7.76
CA ASN A 4 2.65 13.73 -7.43
C ASN A 4 1.54 14.27 -6.51
N PHE A 5 0.46 14.81 -7.09
CA PHE A 5 -0.66 15.42 -6.35
C PHE A 5 -1.27 14.51 -5.26
N SER A 6 -1.21 13.20 -5.44
CA SER A 6 -1.69 12.22 -4.44
C SER A 6 -0.87 12.26 -3.14
N ASP A 7 0.44 12.45 -3.24
CA ASP A 7 1.34 12.58 -2.08
C ASP A 7 1.10 13.91 -1.34
N LYS A 8 0.88 15.00 -2.08
CA LYS A 8 0.54 16.31 -1.49
C LYS A 8 -0.76 16.27 -0.69
N ASN A 9 -1.82 15.68 -1.25
CA ASN A 9 -3.11 15.58 -0.59
C ASN A 9 -3.07 14.66 0.63
N GLY A 10 -2.35 13.52 0.54
CA GLY A 10 -2.17 12.60 1.67
C GLY A 10 -1.51 13.29 2.87
N ARG A 11 -0.41 14.01 2.63
CA ARG A 11 0.30 14.75 3.69
C ARG A 11 -0.54 15.90 4.27
N GLY A 12 -1.33 16.59 3.45
CA GLY A 12 -2.26 17.60 3.94
C GLY A 12 -3.38 17.02 4.82
N LEU A 13 -3.87 15.81 4.50
CA LEU A 13 -4.84 15.09 5.32
C LEU A 13 -4.23 14.62 6.65
N GLU A 14 -3.02 14.04 6.63
CA GLU A 14 -2.29 13.68 7.85
C GLU A 14 -2.10 14.90 8.77
N TYR A 15 -1.69 16.04 8.19
CA TYR A 15 -1.49 17.28 8.94
C TYR A 15 -2.73 17.71 9.72
N ILE A 16 -3.89 17.79 9.05
CA ILE A 16 -5.11 18.32 9.68
C ILE A 16 -5.70 17.33 10.69
N ILE A 17 -5.50 16.02 10.51
CA ILE A 17 -5.86 15.02 11.52
C ILE A 17 -5.04 15.22 12.79
N VAL A 18 -3.71 15.34 12.68
CA VAL A 18 -2.83 15.58 13.83
C VAL A 18 -3.13 16.91 14.51
N ASP A 19 -3.40 17.97 13.73
CA ASP A 19 -3.81 19.28 14.26
C ASP A 19 -5.13 19.19 15.05
N SER A 20 -6.14 18.48 14.53
CA SER A 20 -7.40 18.24 15.25
C SER A 20 -7.20 17.41 16.54
N ILE A 21 -6.32 16.41 16.51
CA ILE A 21 -5.92 15.60 17.68
C ILE A 21 -5.31 16.52 18.76
N CYS A 22 -4.35 17.36 18.39
CA CYS A 22 -3.67 18.29 19.31
C CYS A 22 -4.62 19.34 19.91
N LYS A 23 -5.64 19.77 19.15
CA LYS A 23 -6.66 20.72 19.63
C LYS A 23 -7.67 20.10 20.59
N THR A 24 -7.82 18.78 20.58
CA THR A 24 -8.90 18.08 21.30
C THR A 24 -8.40 17.36 22.56
N PHE A 25 -7.19 16.82 22.53
CA PHE A 25 -6.63 16.04 23.64
C PHE A 25 -5.36 16.69 24.20
N ASN A 26 -4.94 16.27 25.41
CA ASN A 26 -3.67 16.74 25.99
C ASN A 26 -2.47 16.03 25.33
N VAL A 27 -1.95 16.62 24.25
CA VAL A 27 -0.97 15.99 23.37
C VAL A 27 0.41 16.66 23.47
N LYS A 28 1.44 15.82 23.52
CA LYS A 28 2.83 16.20 23.24
C LYS A 28 3.30 15.54 21.94
N LEU A 29 3.65 16.34 20.95
CA LEU A 29 4.27 15.83 19.72
C LEU A 29 5.73 15.43 19.96
N THR A 30 6.20 14.39 19.28
CA THR A 30 7.64 14.11 19.18
C THR A 30 8.34 15.21 18.37
N ASN A 31 9.67 15.32 18.50
CA ASN A 31 10.45 16.26 17.69
C ASN A 31 10.33 15.96 16.18
N ALA A 32 10.12 14.70 15.80
CA ALA A 32 9.89 14.32 14.40
C ALA A 32 8.52 14.81 13.92
N ALA A 33 7.46 14.55 14.71
CA ALA A 33 6.11 14.99 14.41
C ALA A 33 5.99 16.53 14.32
N VAL A 34 6.69 17.28 15.19
CA VAL A 34 6.74 18.76 15.08
C VAL A 34 7.27 19.20 13.72
N ARG A 35 8.42 18.67 13.29
CA ARG A 35 9.01 18.99 11.98
C ARG A 35 8.09 18.60 10.82
N ASP A 36 7.44 17.45 10.91
CA ASP A 36 6.51 16.98 9.88
C ASP A 36 5.24 17.85 9.82
N GLN A 37 4.71 18.30 10.96
CA GLN A 37 3.59 19.24 11.02
C GLN A 37 3.96 20.59 10.41
N GLU A 38 5.14 21.14 10.73
CA GLU A 38 5.61 22.40 10.14
C GLU A 38 5.74 22.30 8.62
N ARG A 39 6.38 21.23 8.13
CA ARG A 39 6.55 20.95 6.70
C ARG A 39 5.21 20.81 5.98
N ASP A 40 4.28 20.03 6.54
CA ASP A 40 3.05 19.64 5.85
C ASP A 40 1.91 20.66 6.02
N LYS A 41 2.03 21.60 6.97
CA LYS A 41 1.13 22.76 7.08
C LYS A 41 1.01 23.51 5.76
N VAL A 42 2.14 23.80 5.11
CA VAL A 42 2.17 24.51 3.82
C VAL A 42 1.46 23.71 2.73
N LYS A 43 1.56 22.37 2.76
CA LYS A 43 0.85 21.50 1.80
C LYS A 43 -0.65 21.58 1.99
N PHE A 44 -1.13 21.57 3.24
CA PHE A 44 -2.53 21.77 3.57
C PHE A 44 -3.04 23.17 3.18
N ASP A 45 -2.27 24.21 3.50
CA ASP A 45 -2.60 25.60 3.20
C ASP A 45 -2.69 25.87 1.69
N ASN A 46 -1.99 25.10 0.86
CA ASN A 46 -2.04 25.21 -0.60
C ASN A 46 -3.15 24.36 -1.25
N LEU A 47 -3.92 23.58 -0.48
CA LEU A 47 -5.08 22.87 -1.03
C LEU A 47 -6.20 23.86 -1.39
N ASN A 48 -7.04 23.49 -2.36
CA ASN A 48 -8.24 24.26 -2.65
C ASN A 48 -9.25 24.20 -1.49
N ASP A 49 -10.14 25.17 -1.42
CA ASP A 49 -11.04 25.35 -0.27
C ASP A 49 -12.01 24.18 -0.08
N SER A 50 -12.50 23.59 -1.18
CA SER A 50 -13.37 22.41 -1.13
C SER A 50 -12.65 21.24 -0.46
N LEU A 51 -11.39 20.99 -0.80
CA LEU A 51 -10.60 19.90 -0.23
C LEU A 51 -10.20 20.19 1.22
N LYS A 52 -9.85 21.45 1.55
CA LYS A 52 -9.62 21.86 2.95
C LYS A 52 -10.86 21.64 3.82
N PHE A 53 -12.03 22.06 3.33
CA PHE A 53 -13.30 21.85 4.02
C PHE A 53 -13.57 20.36 4.24
N ASN A 54 -13.40 19.56 3.17
CA ASN A 54 -13.58 18.12 3.23
C ASN A 54 -12.65 17.44 4.27
N PHE A 55 -11.37 17.83 4.29
CA PHE A 55 -10.39 17.26 5.22
C PHE A 55 -10.60 17.73 6.66
N LYS A 56 -11.02 18.99 6.89
CA LYS A 56 -11.41 19.47 8.23
C LYS A 56 -12.64 18.75 8.77
N ASN A 57 -13.69 18.56 7.95
CA ASN A 57 -14.85 17.79 8.36
C ASN A 57 -14.44 16.34 8.69
N ALA A 58 -13.58 15.74 7.86
CA ALA A 58 -13.08 14.39 8.12
C ALA A 58 -12.25 14.30 9.42
N SER A 59 -11.36 15.27 9.69
CA SER A 59 -10.53 15.24 10.88
C SER A 59 -11.35 15.36 12.16
N THR A 60 -12.39 16.19 12.18
CA THR A 60 -13.34 16.27 13.31
C THR A 60 -13.99 14.91 13.58
N LYS A 61 -14.59 14.28 12.56
CA LYS A 61 -15.26 12.98 12.73
C LYS A 61 -14.30 11.85 13.13
N ILE A 62 -13.06 11.87 12.63
CA ILE A 62 -12.02 10.92 13.05
C ILE A 62 -11.67 11.09 14.53
N VAL A 63 -11.53 12.33 15.00
CA VAL A 63 -11.25 12.62 16.41
C VAL A 63 -12.42 12.23 17.32
N GLU A 64 -13.66 12.47 16.89
CA GLU A 64 -14.86 12.00 17.59
C GLU A 64 -14.90 10.47 17.70
N TRP A 65 -14.56 9.76 16.62
CA TRP A 65 -14.45 8.30 16.64
C TRP A 65 -13.32 7.82 17.56
N LEU A 66 -12.14 8.44 17.51
CA LEU A 66 -11.03 8.12 18.41
C LEU A 66 -11.44 8.29 19.88
N GLU A 67 -12.11 9.38 20.20
CA GLU A 67 -12.62 9.62 21.55
C GLU A 67 -13.65 8.58 21.96
N GLY A 68 -14.65 8.31 21.11
CA GLY A 68 -15.69 7.33 21.42
C GLY A 68 -15.16 5.91 21.60
N LYS A 69 -14.10 5.53 20.87
CA LYS A 69 -13.52 4.18 20.94
C LYS A 69 -12.47 4.01 22.05
N PHE A 70 -11.70 5.06 22.36
CA PHE A 70 -10.53 4.94 23.25
C PHE A 70 -10.56 5.87 24.48
N SER A 71 -11.57 6.74 24.61
CA SER A 71 -11.70 7.67 25.76
C SER A 71 -10.46 8.53 26.01
N LEU A 72 -9.87 9.05 24.92
CA LEU A 72 -8.59 9.74 24.92
C LEU A 72 -8.57 11.03 25.76
N LYS A 73 -9.72 11.69 25.97
CA LYS A 73 -9.81 12.87 26.86
C LYS A 73 -9.48 12.56 28.31
N ASN A 74 -9.66 11.31 28.75
CA ASN A 74 -9.36 10.90 30.12
C ASN A 74 -7.88 10.57 30.33
N ILE A 75 -7.09 10.54 29.25
CA ILE A 75 -5.68 10.21 29.30
C ILE A 75 -4.89 11.48 29.71
N PRO A 76 -4.10 11.42 30.80
CA PRO A 76 -3.39 12.61 31.31
C PRO A 76 -2.40 13.20 30.31
N LEU A 77 -1.72 12.37 29.52
CA LEU A 77 -0.79 12.80 28.48
C LEU A 77 -0.77 11.77 27.35
N ILE A 78 -0.93 12.27 26.13
CA ILE A 78 -0.80 11.50 24.90
C ILE A 78 0.47 11.96 24.18
N ILE A 79 1.26 11.02 23.69
CA ILE A 79 2.38 11.31 22.79
C ILE A 79 1.94 10.98 21.36
N VAL A 80 2.13 11.91 20.44
CA VAL A 80 1.83 11.67 19.01
C VAL A 80 3.11 11.74 18.20
N ASP A 81 3.34 10.69 17.40
CA ASP A 81 4.41 10.64 16.42
C ASP A 81 3.86 10.57 14.99
N ARG A 82 4.63 11.06 14.03
CA ARG A 82 4.37 10.89 12.60
C ARG A 82 5.47 10.03 12.03
N ILE A 83 5.10 8.84 11.58
CA ILE A 83 6.06 7.82 11.23
C ILE A 83 6.56 8.07 9.80
N SER A 84 7.88 8.17 9.66
CA SER A 84 8.52 8.42 8.37
C SER A 84 8.46 7.20 7.45
N ASP A 85 8.56 7.45 6.13
CA ASP A 85 8.55 6.42 5.08
C ASP A 85 9.62 5.32 5.25
N MET A 86 10.70 5.58 6.00
CA MET A 86 11.73 4.58 6.29
C MET A 86 11.21 3.42 7.15
N ALA A 87 10.22 3.65 8.02
CA ALA A 87 9.62 2.58 8.83
C ALA A 87 8.70 1.67 7.99
N SER A 88 8.04 2.22 6.96
CA SER A 88 7.23 1.45 6.01
C SER A 88 8.02 0.41 5.23
N ALA A 89 9.34 0.63 5.05
CA ALA A 89 10.24 -0.37 4.49
C ALA A 89 10.32 -1.65 5.35
N LYS A 90 10.12 -1.54 6.67
CA LYS A 90 10.12 -2.65 7.64
C LYS A 90 8.75 -3.28 7.90
N GLY A 91 7.71 -2.86 7.17
CA GLY A 91 6.35 -3.41 7.30
C GLY A 91 5.40 -2.60 8.16
N ASP A 92 5.86 -1.51 8.76
CA ASP A 92 5.03 -0.59 9.56
C ASP A 92 4.31 0.41 8.64
N VAL A 93 3.00 0.20 8.44
CA VAL A 93 2.16 1.04 7.57
C VAL A 93 1.55 2.25 8.27
N THR A 94 1.99 2.51 9.51
CA THR A 94 1.52 3.62 10.34
C THR A 94 1.97 4.94 9.75
N ASP A 95 1.05 5.89 9.63
CA ASP A 95 1.34 7.28 9.27
C ASP A 95 1.30 8.16 10.54
N ILE A 96 0.36 7.89 11.45
CA ILE A 96 0.22 8.58 12.75
C ILE A 96 0.19 7.53 13.85
N ARG A 97 1.09 7.66 14.84
CA ARG A 97 1.10 6.83 16.06
C ARG A 97 0.68 7.66 17.26
N ILE A 98 -0.28 7.16 18.02
CA ILE A 98 -0.80 7.78 19.25
C ILE A 98 -0.43 6.86 20.41
N ILE A 99 0.36 7.33 21.36
CA ILE A 99 0.93 6.55 22.47
C ILE A 99 0.40 7.09 23.80
N PHE A 100 -0.04 6.21 24.68
CA PHE A 100 -0.50 6.55 26.03
C PHE A 100 -0.31 5.38 26.99
N GLY A 101 0.35 5.62 28.12
CA GLY A 101 0.77 4.54 29.02
C GLY A 101 1.58 3.48 28.26
N ASP A 102 1.18 2.20 28.41
CA ASP A 102 1.76 1.06 27.69
C ASP A 102 0.98 0.71 26.40
N SER A 103 0.06 1.56 25.97
CA SER A 103 -0.80 1.36 24.80
C SER A 103 -0.41 2.27 23.65
N GLU A 104 -0.64 1.78 22.43
CA GLU A 104 -0.50 2.57 21.21
C GLU A 104 -1.66 2.32 20.23
N ILE A 105 -1.98 3.35 19.46
CA ILE A 105 -2.90 3.29 18.33
C ILE A 105 -2.12 3.68 17.08
N ASN A 106 -2.10 2.77 16.11
CA ASN A 106 -1.47 2.96 14.82
C ASN A 106 -2.53 3.32 13.78
N LEU A 107 -2.39 4.47 13.12
CA LEU A 107 -3.30 4.92 12.07
C LEU A 107 -2.58 4.94 10.73
N SER A 108 -3.10 4.21 9.74
CA SER A 108 -2.70 4.32 8.33
C SER A 108 -3.71 5.19 7.59
N ILE A 109 -3.32 6.40 7.22
CA ILE A 109 -4.17 7.43 6.63
C ILE A 109 -4.07 7.37 5.11
N LYS A 110 -5.22 7.34 4.44
CA LYS A 110 -5.30 7.27 2.98
C LYS A 110 -6.35 8.22 2.44
N HIS A 111 -6.02 8.92 1.36
CA HIS A 111 -6.97 9.71 0.59
C HIS A 111 -7.37 8.94 -0.67
N ASN A 112 -8.65 8.60 -0.80
CA ASN A 112 -9.22 7.89 -1.97
C ASN A 112 -8.52 6.57 -2.35
N HIS A 113 -7.85 5.89 -1.41
CA HIS A 113 -7.02 4.73 -1.74
C HIS A 113 -7.16 3.57 -0.75
N SER A 114 -7.50 2.39 -1.26
CA SER A 114 -7.72 1.16 -0.49
C SER A 114 -6.61 0.12 -0.64
N ALA A 115 -5.62 0.32 -1.51
CA ALA A 115 -4.65 -0.74 -1.83
C ALA A 115 -3.85 -1.19 -0.61
N LEU A 116 -3.49 -2.47 -0.63
CA LEU A 116 -2.51 -3.10 0.25
C LEU A 116 -1.08 -2.79 -0.25
N LYS A 117 -0.07 -3.42 0.35
CA LYS A 117 1.32 -3.18 -0.05
C LYS A 117 1.56 -3.61 -1.49
N HIS A 118 2.10 -2.69 -2.30
CA HIS A 118 2.46 -2.97 -3.68
C HIS A 118 3.69 -3.86 -3.76
N GLN A 119 3.51 -5.01 -4.39
CA GLN A 119 4.57 -5.98 -4.56
C GLN A 119 5.42 -5.64 -5.79
N ARG A 120 6.75 -5.80 -5.70
CA ARG A 120 7.65 -5.83 -6.86
C ARG A 120 7.91 -7.30 -7.24
N PRO A 121 7.52 -7.77 -8.44
CA PRO A 121 7.64 -9.18 -8.82
C PRO A 121 9.08 -9.71 -8.66
N GLY A 122 10.08 -8.97 -9.11
CA GLY A 122 11.49 -9.41 -9.02
C GLY A 122 12.03 -9.60 -7.58
N ALA A 123 11.31 -9.12 -6.56
CA ALA A 123 11.65 -9.31 -5.15
C ALA A 123 10.74 -10.33 -4.44
N LEU A 124 9.87 -11.03 -5.18
CA LEU A 124 8.93 -12.02 -4.65
C LEU A 124 9.56 -13.00 -3.66
N PRO A 125 10.71 -13.65 -3.94
CA PRO A 125 11.24 -14.64 -3.02
C PRO A 125 11.50 -14.09 -1.62
N GLN A 126 12.00 -12.85 -1.51
CA GLN A 126 12.23 -12.22 -0.21
C GLN A 126 10.94 -11.79 0.49
N GLN A 127 9.90 -11.46 -0.29
CA GLN A 127 8.60 -11.05 0.24
C GLN A 127 7.80 -12.23 0.81
N ILE A 128 8.17 -13.45 0.44
CA ILE A 128 7.59 -14.69 0.94
C ILE A 128 8.47 -15.41 1.98
N GLY A 129 9.51 -14.73 2.48
CA GLY A 129 10.38 -15.25 3.55
C GLY A 129 11.67 -15.92 3.10
N LEU A 130 11.93 -16.10 1.80
CA LEU A 130 13.13 -16.77 1.31
C LEU A 130 14.36 -15.84 1.30
N VAL A 131 15.48 -16.38 1.79
CA VAL A 131 16.78 -15.70 1.72
C VAL A 131 17.27 -15.58 0.27
N LYS A 132 18.07 -14.55 0.00
CA LYS A 132 18.54 -14.24 -1.37
C LYS A 132 19.38 -15.36 -2.00
N SER A 133 20.14 -16.08 -1.16
CA SER A 133 21.04 -17.18 -1.55
C SER A 133 20.33 -18.51 -1.78
N ASP A 134 19.02 -18.62 -1.47
CA ASP A 134 18.24 -19.83 -1.77
C ASP A 134 18.27 -20.11 -3.28
N LEU A 135 18.41 -21.38 -3.66
CA LEU A 135 18.46 -21.79 -5.07
C LEU A 135 17.16 -21.45 -5.81
N ARG A 136 16.01 -21.57 -5.16
CA ARG A 136 14.69 -21.17 -5.68
C ARG A 136 14.63 -19.66 -5.89
N SER A 137 15.10 -18.88 -4.91
CA SER A 137 15.24 -17.42 -5.04
C SER A 137 16.13 -17.01 -6.20
N THR A 138 17.22 -17.75 -6.43
CA THR A 138 18.17 -17.47 -7.51
C THR A 138 17.56 -17.80 -8.87
N ARG A 139 16.96 -18.99 -8.99
CA ARG A 139 16.28 -19.43 -10.22
C ARG A 139 15.14 -18.49 -10.61
N TYR A 140 14.26 -18.16 -9.67
CA TYR A 140 13.15 -17.22 -9.90
C TYR A 140 13.63 -15.88 -10.46
N ARG A 141 14.69 -15.31 -9.85
CA ARG A 141 15.25 -14.03 -10.32
C ARG A 141 15.83 -14.15 -11.72
N SER A 142 16.52 -15.25 -12.05
CA SER A 142 17.03 -15.49 -13.41
C SER A 142 15.90 -15.59 -14.43
N ASP A 143 14.86 -16.37 -14.13
CA ASP A 143 13.69 -16.53 -15.01
C ASP A 143 12.95 -15.21 -15.22
N TYR A 144 12.76 -14.44 -14.13
CA TYR A 144 12.18 -13.10 -14.19
C TYR A 144 12.99 -12.16 -15.09
N GLN A 145 14.32 -12.10 -14.92
CA GLN A 145 15.18 -11.25 -15.74
C GLN A 145 15.17 -11.67 -17.22
N LEU A 146 15.08 -12.98 -17.50
CA LEU A 146 14.99 -13.48 -18.86
C LEU A 146 13.71 -13.00 -19.55
N ILE A 147 12.57 -13.03 -18.86
CA ILE A 147 11.30 -12.49 -19.39
C ILE A 147 11.46 -11.01 -19.73
N ILE A 148 11.99 -10.20 -18.81
CA ILE A 148 12.20 -8.76 -19.04
C ILE A 148 13.14 -8.50 -20.23
N ALA A 149 14.26 -9.21 -20.29
CA ALA A 149 15.25 -9.02 -21.34
C ALA A 149 14.71 -9.42 -22.72
N ASN A 150 13.98 -10.53 -22.79
CA ASN A 150 13.33 -10.99 -24.01
C ASN A 150 12.30 -9.97 -24.51
N PHE A 151 11.42 -9.50 -23.62
CA PHE A 151 10.44 -8.47 -23.94
C PHE A 151 11.11 -7.20 -24.49
N ILE A 152 12.13 -6.67 -23.80
CA ILE A 152 12.82 -5.44 -24.24
C ILE A 152 13.48 -5.65 -25.61
N ARG A 153 14.11 -6.80 -25.84
CA ARG A 153 14.75 -7.13 -27.12
C ARG A 153 13.73 -7.19 -28.25
N GLU A 154 12.60 -7.87 -28.04
CA GLU A 154 11.54 -8.00 -29.04
C GLU A 154 10.83 -6.67 -29.29
N ALA A 155 10.55 -5.89 -28.24
CA ALA A 155 9.95 -4.56 -28.35
C ALA A 155 10.81 -3.63 -29.19
N LYS A 156 12.13 -3.60 -28.98
CA LYS A 156 13.05 -2.79 -29.80
C LYS A 156 13.10 -3.21 -31.27
N ARG A 157 12.93 -4.50 -31.55
CA ARG A 157 12.91 -5.04 -32.92
C ARG A 157 11.59 -4.73 -33.63
N ASN A 158 10.47 -4.94 -32.95
CA ASN A 158 9.14 -4.85 -33.53
C ASN A 158 8.60 -3.40 -33.54
N PHE A 159 9.07 -2.56 -32.63
CA PHE A 159 8.68 -1.15 -32.50
C PHE A 159 9.93 -0.25 -32.48
N PRO A 160 10.64 -0.13 -33.61
CA PRO A 160 11.89 0.63 -33.67
C PRO A 160 11.66 2.11 -33.29
N GLY A 161 12.52 2.65 -32.43
CA GLY A 161 12.45 4.04 -31.98
C GLY A 161 11.54 4.30 -30.77
N VAL A 162 10.76 3.33 -30.32
CA VAL A 162 9.87 3.48 -29.15
C VAL A 162 10.67 3.60 -27.85
N THR A 163 10.27 4.54 -27.00
CA THR A 163 10.90 4.78 -25.69
C THR A 163 9.94 4.63 -24.51
N LEU A 164 8.63 4.62 -24.77
CA LEU A 164 7.58 4.53 -23.78
C LEU A 164 6.67 3.31 -24.01
N PHE A 165 6.19 2.70 -22.94
CA PHE A 165 5.21 1.61 -23.03
C PHE A 165 3.91 2.02 -23.71
N ASN A 166 3.45 3.26 -23.50
CA ASN A 166 2.22 3.74 -24.14
C ASN A 166 2.33 3.82 -25.67
N GLU A 167 3.52 4.02 -26.23
CA GLU A 167 3.70 4.05 -27.69
C GLU A 167 3.51 2.65 -28.29
N ILE A 168 4.01 1.61 -27.60
CA ILE A 168 3.72 0.21 -27.96
C ILE A 168 2.21 -0.02 -27.87
N LYS A 169 1.59 0.33 -26.75
CA LYS A 169 0.15 0.12 -26.51
C LYS A 169 -0.75 0.80 -27.55
N ASN A 170 -0.35 1.97 -28.06
CA ASN A 170 -1.10 2.67 -29.11
C ASN A 170 -1.01 1.97 -30.46
N THR A 171 0.06 1.18 -30.69
CA THR A 171 0.29 0.44 -31.95
C THR A 171 -0.29 -0.96 -31.87
N ASP A 172 -0.06 -1.65 -30.76
CA ASP A 172 -0.52 -2.98 -30.44
C ASP A 172 -0.94 -3.00 -28.95
N PRO A 173 -2.25 -2.88 -28.67
CA PRO A 173 -2.77 -2.79 -27.31
C PRO A 173 -2.47 -4.00 -26.43
N ASP A 174 -2.31 -5.18 -27.03
CA ASP A 174 -2.21 -6.46 -26.32
C ASP A 174 -0.75 -6.92 -26.18
N TYR A 175 0.17 -6.39 -27.00
CA TYR A 175 1.59 -6.78 -26.99
C TYR A 175 2.22 -6.80 -25.59
N ILE A 176 1.97 -5.77 -24.77
CA ILE A 176 2.53 -5.70 -23.40
C ILE A 176 1.92 -6.78 -22.51
N ASN A 177 0.61 -7.01 -22.63
CA ASN A 177 -0.08 -8.02 -21.85
C ASN A 177 0.46 -9.41 -22.20
N GLU A 178 0.53 -9.74 -23.49
CA GLU A 178 0.96 -11.06 -23.98
C GLU A 178 2.44 -11.34 -23.76
N LYS A 179 3.32 -10.36 -24.02
CA LYS A 179 4.78 -10.56 -24.04
C LYS A 179 5.47 -10.21 -22.74
N LEU A 180 4.79 -9.51 -21.83
CA LEU A 180 5.37 -9.09 -20.55
C LEU A 180 4.50 -9.47 -19.36
N TYR A 181 3.25 -9.01 -19.30
CA TYR A 181 2.47 -9.16 -18.07
C TYR A 181 2.07 -10.61 -17.80
N SER A 182 1.47 -11.28 -18.79
CA SER A 182 1.03 -12.67 -18.64
C SER A 182 2.20 -13.61 -18.27
N PRO A 183 3.36 -13.60 -18.97
CA PRO A 183 4.51 -14.40 -18.56
C PRO A 183 5.00 -14.14 -17.13
N VAL A 184 5.01 -12.88 -16.67
CA VAL A 184 5.39 -12.54 -15.30
C VAL A 184 4.34 -13.00 -14.30
N CYS A 185 3.05 -12.86 -14.59
CA CYS A 185 1.96 -13.35 -13.75
C CYS A 185 2.03 -14.87 -13.58
N TYR A 186 2.25 -15.63 -14.66
CA TYR A 186 2.43 -17.09 -14.57
C TYR A 186 3.68 -17.48 -13.77
N LEU A 187 4.81 -16.80 -13.98
CA LEU A 187 6.02 -17.05 -13.19
C LEU A 187 5.77 -16.79 -11.69
N VAL A 188 5.12 -15.67 -11.35
CA VAL A 188 4.73 -15.32 -9.98
C VAL A 188 3.79 -16.37 -9.40
N SER A 189 2.72 -16.72 -10.12
CA SER A 189 1.68 -17.62 -9.62
C SER A 189 2.20 -19.04 -9.39
N ASN A 190 3.01 -19.56 -10.32
CA ASN A 190 3.62 -20.88 -10.17
C ASN A 190 4.58 -20.92 -8.97
N PHE A 191 5.46 -19.92 -8.87
CA PHE A 191 6.38 -19.83 -7.74
C PHE A 191 5.66 -19.69 -6.40
N LEU A 192 4.56 -18.94 -6.37
CA LEU A 192 3.71 -18.81 -5.19
C LEU A 192 3.08 -20.15 -4.78
N ASN A 193 2.52 -20.91 -5.73
CA ASN A 193 1.93 -22.21 -5.46
C ASN A 193 2.96 -23.26 -4.99
N GLU A 194 4.18 -23.22 -5.52
CA GLU A 194 5.28 -24.11 -5.08
C GLU A 194 5.69 -23.89 -3.61
N ASN A 195 5.44 -22.71 -3.04
CA ASN A 195 5.86 -22.34 -1.68
C ASN A 195 4.65 -22.00 -0.77
N ASN A 196 3.44 -22.39 -1.17
CA ASN A 196 2.20 -21.86 -0.61
C ASN A 196 2.00 -22.12 0.89
N HIS A 197 2.46 -23.26 1.40
CA HIS A 197 2.34 -23.62 2.81
C HIS A 197 3.41 -22.95 3.68
N GLU A 198 4.68 -23.03 3.26
CA GLU A 198 5.81 -22.49 4.02
C GLU A 198 5.81 -20.95 4.06
N SER A 199 5.25 -20.32 3.03
CA SER A 199 5.30 -18.87 2.89
C SER A 199 4.00 -18.15 3.22
N ALA A 200 2.91 -18.85 3.57
CA ALA A 200 1.59 -18.23 3.72
C ALA A 200 1.59 -17.06 4.70
N ALA A 201 2.13 -17.28 5.91
CA ALA A 201 2.14 -16.26 6.96
C ALA A 201 3.03 -15.07 6.60
N ASP A 202 4.20 -15.33 6.03
CA ASP A 202 5.16 -14.29 5.64
C ASP A 202 4.62 -13.43 4.50
N PHE A 203 4.09 -14.08 3.45
CA PHE A 203 3.54 -13.36 2.31
C PHE A 203 2.31 -12.55 2.69
N PHE A 204 1.41 -13.12 3.49
CA PHE A 204 0.25 -12.40 4.01
C PHE A 204 0.68 -11.19 4.85
N SER A 205 1.66 -11.36 5.75
CA SER A 205 2.20 -10.27 6.56
C SER A 205 2.88 -9.19 5.72
N PHE A 206 3.55 -9.56 4.64
CA PHE A 206 4.12 -8.60 3.70
C PHE A 206 3.03 -7.76 3.02
N LEU A 207 1.96 -8.39 2.53
CA LEU A 207 0.88 -7.69 1.80
C LEU A 207 0.04 -6.81 2.73
N VAL A 208 -0.31 -7.33 3.91
CA VAL A 208 -1.30 -6.75 4.82
C VAL A 208 -0.67 -5.88 5.91
N GLY A 209 0.53 -6.23 6.36
CA GLY A 209 1.18 -5.64 7.54
C GLY A 209 1.37 -6.66 8.66
N ASN A 210 2.30 -6.35 9.57
CA ASN A 210 2.66 -7.19 10.71
C ASN A 210 2.35 -6.55 12.08
N LEU A 211 1.72 -5.37 12.09
CA LEU A 211 1.30 -4.66 13.30
C LEU A 211 -0.22 -4.50 13.29
N SER A 212 -0.80 -4.31 14.48
CA SER A 212 -2.19 -3.89 14.65
C SER A 212 -2.33 -2.41 14.30
N PHE A 213 -3.24 -2.07 13.38
CA PHE A 213 -3.49 -0.69 12.97
C PHE A 213 -4.93 -0.47 12.48
N PHE A 214 -5.34 0.79 12.42
CA PHE A 214 -6.58 1.24 11.79
C PHE A 214 -6.26 1.90 10.45
N LYS A 215 -6.83 1.36 9.38
CA LYS A 215 -6.76 2.01 8.06
C LYS A 215 -7.91 2.99 7.93
N ILE A 216 -7.60 4.27 7.84
CA ILE A 216 -8.58 5.34 7.68
C ILE A 216 -8.52 5.83 6.24
N ILE A 217 -9.60 5.60 5.49
CA ILE A 217 -9.74 6.03 4.10
C ILE A 217 -10.74 7.17 4.04
N VAL A 218 -10.25 8.35 3.64
CA VAL A 218 -11.08 9.56 3.49
C VAL A 218 -11.36 9.80 2.01
N THR A 219 -12.65 9.78 1.66
CA THR A 219 -13.16 10.11 0.32
C THR A 219 -13.81 11.49 0.29
N SER A 220 -14.56 11.86 -0.75
CA SER A 220 -15.43 13.05 -0.68
C SER A 220 -16.69 12.77 0.15
N GLU A 221 -17.23 11.56 0.08
CA GLU A 221 -18.56 11.23 0.61
C GLU A 221 -18.53 10.62 2.02
N GLN A 222 -17.46 9.88 2.34
CA GLN A 222 -17.39 9.08 3.56
C GLN A 222 -15.98 8.93 4.09
N ILE A 223 -15.91 8.48 5.34
CA ILE A 223 -14.71 8.01 6.02
C ILE A 223 -14.94 6.53 6.32
N ARG A 224 -14.02 5.68 5.86
CA ARG A 224 -14.01 4.25 6.16
C ARG A 224 -12.88 3.98 7.14
N ILE A 225 -13.18 3.34 8.26
CA ILE A 225 -12.20 2.95 9.28
C ILE A 225 -12.21 1.44 9.37
N ILE A 226 -11.10 0.82 8.95
CA ILE A 226 -10.98 -0.63 8.83
C ILE A 226 -9.95 -1.11 9.87
N GLU A 227 -10.33 -2.11 10.65
CA GLU A 227 -9.53 -2.60 11.78
C GLU A 227 -8.66 -3.77 11.35
N PHE A 228 -7.34 -3.55 11.26
CA PHE A 228 -6.36 -4.58 10.94
C PHE A 228 -5.68 -5.08 12.23
N ASN A 229 -6.49 -5.47 13.21
CA ASN A 229 -6.01 -5.98 14.50
C ASN A 229 -6.25 -7.48 14.58
N ASP A 230 -5.28 -8.21 15.17
CA ASP A 230 -5.40 -9.62 15.51
C ASP A 230 -5.87 -10.54 14.36
N ILE A 231 -5.50 -10.20 13.12
CA ILE A 231 -5.88 -10.97 11.94
C ILE A 231 -5.19 -12.35 12.00
N PRO A 232 -5.96 -13.47 12.02
CA PRO A 232 -5.38 -14.80 12.02
C PRO A 232 -4.47 -15.00 10.81
N LYS A 233 -3.24 -15.46 11.04
CA LYS A 233 -2.31 -15.73 9.94
C LYS A 233 -2.75 -16.97 9.17
N PRO A 234 -2.74 -16.94 7.83
CA PRO A 234 -3.04 -18.12 7.03
C PRO A 234 -1.89 -19.13 7.09
N ASN A 235 -2.22 -20.41 6.94
CA ASN A 235 -1.27 -21.52 6.87
C ASN A 235 -1.08 -22.08 5.45
N SER A 236 -1.86 -21.59 4.49
CA SER A 236 -1.74 -21.88 3.07
C SER A 236 -2.44 -20.80 2.27
N PHE A 237 -2.20 -20.82 0.97
CA PHE A 237 -2.99 -20.07 -0.01
C PHE A 237 -2.95 -20.76 -1.37
N THR A 238 -3.78 -20.32 -2.28
CA THR A 238 -3.69 -20.65 -3.72
C THR A 238 -3.43 -19.37 -4.51
N SER A 239 -2.76 -19.51 -5.65
CA SER A 239 -2.49 -18.44 -6.60
C SER A 239 -2.95 -18.84 -7.99
N GLU A 240 -3.73 -17.99 -8.64
CA GLU A 240 -4.23 -18.21 -10.00
C GLU A 240 -4.02 -16.95 -10.86
N VAL A 241 -3.63 -17.13 -12.12
CA VAL A 241 -3.59 -16.03 -13.09
C VAL A 241 -5.00 -15.82 -13.65
N VAL A 242 -5.50 -14.59 -13.56
CA VAL A 242 -6.83 -14.21 -14.08
C VAL A 242 -6.66 -13.14 -15.14
N GLY A 243 -7.16 -13.41 -16.35
CA GLY A 243 -6.89 -12.56 -17.52
C GLY A 243 -5.40 -12.38 -17.78
N ASP A 244 -5.01 -11.23 -18.33
CA ASP A 244 -3.63 -11.08 -18.86
C ASP A 244 -2.67 -10.36 -17.91
N SER A 245 -3.18 -9.85 -16.79
CA SER A 245 -2.40 -9.01 -15.88
C SER A 245 -2.77 -9.16 -14.41
N TYR A 246 -3.56 -10.16 -14.03
CA TYR A 246 -3.96 -10.33 -12.63
C TYR A 246 -3.48 -11.66 -12.05
N VAL A 247 -3.11 -11.62 -10.78
CA VAL A 247 -2.90 -12.79 -9.94
C VAL A 247 -3.89 -12.73 -8.79
N HIS A 248 -4.71 -13.76 -8.66
CA HIS A 248 -5.70 -13.92 -7.62
C HIS A 248 -5.15 -14.83 -6.53
N LEU A 249 -5.26 -14.38 -5.27
CA LEU A 249 -4.77 -15.10 -4.10
C LEU A 249 -5.93 -15.41 -3.17
N GLU A 250 -6.09 -16.68 -2.81
CA GLU A 250 -7.05 -17.12 -1.79
C GLU A 250 -6.29 -17.72 -0.60
N PHE A 251 -6.35 -17.05 0.53
CA PHE A 251 -5.67 -17.46 1.76
C PHE A 251 -6.59 -18.31 2.63
N SER A 252 -6.02 -19.26 3.38
CA SER A 252 -6.79 -20.20 4.21
C SER A 252 -7.51 -19.56 5.40
N ASN A 253 -7.19 -18.30 5.73
CA ASN A 253 -7.96 -17.48 6.68
C ASN A 253 -9.17 -16.77 6.05
N GLY A 254 -9.54 -17.13 4.81
CA GLY A 254 -10.71 -16.60 4.10
C GLY A 254 -10.48 -15.26 3.39
N TRP A 255 -9.26 -14.74 3.40
CA TRP A 255 -8.89 -13.53 2.67
C TRP A 255 -8.69 -13.82 1.20
N VAL A 256 -9.15 -12.89 0.38
CA VAL A 256 -8.97 -12.91 -1.06
C VAL A 256 -8.34 -11.60 -1.49
N ILE A 257 -7.20 -11.68 -2.16
CA ILE A 257 -6.40 -10.54 -2.61
C ILE A 257 -6.19 -10.65 -4.12
N ILE A 258 -6.40 -9.55 -4.83
CA ILE A 258 -6.16 -9.45 -6.28
C ILE A 258 -4.95 -8.56 -6.50
N MET A 259 -3.99 -9.04 -7.29
CA MET A 259 -2.78 -8.30 -7.66
C MET A 259 -2.77 -8.02 -9.16
N ARG A 260 -2.87 -6.75 -9.55
CA ARG A 260 -2.78 -6.32 -10.95
C ARG A 260 -1.37 -5.87 -11.32
N LEU A 261 -0.72 -6.60 -12.20
CA LEU A 261 0.58 -6.24 -12.73
C LEU A 261 0.47 -5.03 -13.67
N HIS A 262 1.40 -4.10 -13.52
CA HIS A 262 1.57 -3.00 -14.46
C HIS A 262 3.01 -2.45 -14.42
N THR A 263 3.36 -1.70 -15.45
CA THR A 263 4.62 -0.95 -15.50
C THR A 263 4.64 0.16 -14.45
N ALA A 264 5.69 0.18 -13.64
CA ALA A 264 5.91 1.20 -12.61
C ALA A 264 6.56 2.48 -13.14
N SER A 265 6.97 2.48 -14.41
CA SER A 265 7.51 3.63 -15.14
C SER A 265 6.90 3.66 -16.53
N SER A 266 6.70 4.85 -17.08
CA SER A 266 6.29 4.99 -18.49
C SER A 266 7.41 4.59 -19.45
N ARG A 267 8.68 4.60 -19.00
CA ARG A 267 9.86 4.36 -19.85
C ARG A 267 10.14 2.87 -20.03
N LEU A 268 10.24 2.46 -21.29
CA LEU A 268 10.49 1.08 -21.71
C LEU A 268 11.81 0.52 -21.15
N ASN A 269 12.87 1.34 -21.14
CA ASN A 269 14.22 0.92 -20.78
C ASN A 269 14.41 0.54 -19.30
N THR A 270 13.43 0.83 -18.44
CA THR A 270 13.52 0.49 -17.01
C THR A 270 13.08 -0.93 -16.70
N GLY A 271 12.23 -1.54 -17.54
CA GLY A 271 11.61 -2.84 -17.25
C GLY A 271 10.91 -2.93 -15.89
N SER A 272 10.61 -1.80 -15.25
CA SER A 272 10.18 -1.78 -13.85
C SER A 272 8.71 -2.15 -13.76
N LEU A 273 8.40 -3.25 -13.07
CA LEU A 273 7.04 -3.72 -12.84
C LEU A 273 6.65 -3.57 -11.36
N LYS A 274 5.36 -3.44 -11.10
CA LYS A 274 4.77 -3.55 -9.76
C LYS A 274 3.35 -4.10 -9.84
N PHE A 275 2.92 -4.76 -8.77
CA PHE A 275 1.53 -5.13 -8.57
C PHE A 275 0.79 -4.01 -7.84
N ASP A 276 -0.37 -3.64 -8.36
CA ASP A 276 -1.41 -2.97 -7.60
C ASP A 276 -2.19 -4.05 -6.82
N THR A 277 -2.08 -4.05 -5.50
CA THR A 277 -2.59 -5.11 -4.63
C THR A 277 -3.86 -4.62 -3.96
N GLN A 278 -4.99 -5.25 -4.24
CA GLN A 278 -6.29 -4.85 -3.72
C GLN A 278 -6.91 -5.96 -2.86
N PRO A 279 -7.50 -5.62 -1.71
CA PRO A 279 -8.36 -6.56 -0.99
C PRO A 279 -9.64 -6.78 -1.81
N TYR A 280 -9.99 -8.04 -2.08
CA TYR A 280 -11.26 -8.40 -2.74
C TYR A 280 -12.30 -8.88 -1.73
N LYS A 281 -11.89 -9.81 -0.85
CA LYS A 281 -12.69 -10.26 0.30
C LYS A 281 -11.81 -10.25 1.52
N ILE A 282 -12.25 -9.56 2.56
CA ILE A 282 -11.51 -9.43 3.81
C ILE A 282 -12.45 -9.65 4.99
N ALA A 283 -11.95 -10.31 6.02
CA ALA A 283 -12.68 -10.58 7.25
C ALA A 283 -12.17 -9.63 8.34
N VAL A 284 -12.55 -8.36 8.24
CA VAL A 284 -12.16 -7.30 9.18
C VAL A 284 -13.38 -6.46 9.56
N ASN A 285 -13.33 -5.88 10.75
CA ASN A 285 -14.34 -4.92 11.16
C ASN A 285 -14.16 -3.61 10.38
N GLU A 286 -15.27 -3.04 9.92
CA GLU A 286 -15.29 -1.75 9.24
C GLU A 286 -16.38 -0.86 9.82
N VAL A 287 -16.00 0.38 10.11
CA VAL A 287 -16.92 1.48 10.45
C VAL A 287 -16.96 2.46 9.29
N VAL A 288 -18.16 2.81 8.83
CA VAL A 288 -18.39 3.81 7.79
C VAL A 288 -19.07 5.03 8.39
N ILE A 289 -18.42 6.19 8.30
CA ILE A 289 -18.95 7.48 8.75
C ILE A 289 -19.28 8.32 7.52
N LYS A 290 -20.57 8.60 7.30
CA LYS A 290 -21.02 9.49 6.22
C LYS A 290 -20.67 10.94 6.54
N LYS A 291 -20.26 11.71 5.54
CA LYS A 291 -19.84 13.11 5.72
C LYS A 291 -20.94 14.13 5.56
#